data_AF-A0A969G4B5-F1
#
_entry.id   AF-A0A969G4B5-F1
#
_cell.length_a   1.000
_cell.length_b   1.000
_cell.length_c   1.000
_cell.angle_alpha   90.00
_cell.angle_beta   90.00
_cell.angle_gamma   90.00
#
_symmetry.space_group_name_H-M   'P 1'
#
loop_
_entity.id
_entity.type
_entity.pdbx_description
1 polymer ?
#
loop_
_entity_poly.entity_id
_entity_poly.type
_entity_poly.pdbx_seq_one_letter_code
_entity_poly.pdbx_strand_id
1 'polypeptide(L)'
;MTHSRPQPLQLKQLAPYEDMLLHALAFFRTNRSVETQAHHCLSMYLRQGEARVMGEVGFYARLIGMEPSELLRLIYTEPEQAIARLSEYGEIAPVAEENPPA
;
A
#
# COMPACT_ATOMS: atom_id res chain seq x y z
N MET A 1 -20.09 -15.99 5.03
CA MET A 1 -19.58 -14.65 4.69
C MET A 1 -18.27 -14.87 3.95
N THR A 2 -18.21 -14.52 2.67
CA THR A 2 -17.05 -14.76 1.82
C THR A 2 -16.03 -13.66 2.06
N HIS A 3 -14.98 -13.94 2.83
CA HIS A 3 -13.80 -13.07 2.87
C HIS A 3 -13.20 -13.01 1.46
N SER A 4 -13.32 -11.85 0.81
CA SER A 4 -12.68 -11.60 -0.47
C SER A 4 -11.18 -11.75 -0.29
N ARG A 5 -10.54 -12.67 -1.02
CA ARG A 5 -9.08 -12.75 -1.02
C ARG A 5 -8.54 -11.41 -1.54
N PRO A 6 -7.57 -10.79 -0.86
CA PRO A 6 -6.93 -9.59 -1.36
C PRO A 6 -6.36 -9.86 -2.74
N GLN A 7 -6.62 -8.96 -3.69
CA GLN A 7 -6.11 -9.11 -5.04
C GLN A 7 -4.58 -8.98 -5.01
N PRO A 8 -3.84 -9.82 -5.75
CA PRO A 8 -2.40 -9.65 -5.90
C PRO A 8 -2.08 -8.26 -6.44
N LEU A 9 -1.08 -7.61 -5.84
CA LEU A 9 -0.60 -6.32 -6.32
C LEU A 9 0.03 -6.50 -7.71
N GLN A 10 -0.58 -5.90 -8.73
CA GLN A 10 0.02 -5.80 -10.06
C GLN A 10 0.59 -4.39 -10.21
N LEU A 11 1.92 -4.30 -10.29
CA LEU A 11 2.59 -3.03 -10.50
C LEU A 11 2.60 -2.72 -12.00
N LYS A 12 2.16 -1.51 -12.35
CA LYS A 12 2.44 -0.94 -13.67
C LYS A 12 3.93 -0.66 -13.83
N GLN A 13 4.36 -0.49 -15.07
CA GLN A 13 5.73 -0.08 -15.37
C GLN A 13 6.05 1.23 -14.63
N LEU A 14 7.23 1.26 -14.01
CA LEU A 14 7.74 2.47 -13.36
C LEU A 14 8.05 3.53 -14.42
N ALA A 15 8.10 4.80 -14.00
CA ALA A 15 8.63 5.85 -14.86
C ALA A 15 10.09 5.53 -15.27
N PRO A 16 10.54 5.99 -16.45
CA PRO A 16 11.78 5.49 -17.05
C PRO A 16 13.01 5.64 -16.16
N TYR A 17 13.11 6.72 -15.40
CA TYR A 17 14.26 6.98 -14.53
C TYR A 17 14.31 6.00 -13.35
N GLU A 18 13.18 5.81 -12.66
CA GLU A 18 13.04 4.87 -11.55
C GLU A 18 13.26 3.43 -12.01
N ASP A 19 12.80 3.07 -13.21
CA ASP A 19 13.04 1.76 -13.81
C ASP A 19 14.54 1.52 -14.06
N MET A 20 15.25 2.52 -14.61
CA MET A 20 16.71 2.44 -14.78
C MET A 20 17.44 2.28 -13.44
N LEU A 21 17.04 3.03 -12.40
CA LEU A 21 17.63 2.93 -11.06
C LEU A 21 17.39 1.55 -10.45
N LEU A 22 16.18 0.98 -10.62
CA LEU A 22 15.86 -0.36 -10.14
C LEU A 22 16.73 -1.42 -10.82
N HIS A 23 16.91 -1.33 -12.14
CA HIS A 23 17.78 -2.23 -12.89
C HIS A 23 19.25 -2.11 -12.47
N ALA A 24 19.75 -0.89 -12.30
CA ALA A 24 21.10 -0.66 -11.78
C ALA A 24 21.27 -1.26 -10.38
N LEU A 25 20.29 -1.08 -9.49
CA LEU A 25 20.32 -1.63 -8.14
C LEU A 25 20.32 -3.16 -8.14
N ALA A 26 19.48 -3.79 -8.97
CA ALA A 26 19.42 -5.24 -9.14
C ALA A 26 20.76 -5.81 -9.65
N PHE A 27 21.36 -5.12 -10.64
CA PHE A 27 22.66 -5.48 -11.20
C PHE A 27 23.76 -5.44 -10.13
N PHE A 28 23.90 -4.33 -9.40
CA PHE A 28 25.02 -4.15 -8.47
C PHE A 28 24.89 -4.93 -7.17
N ARG A 29 23.68 -5.08 -6.60
CA ARG A 29 23.57 -5.55 -5.21
C ARG A 29 23.41 -7.04 -5.03
N THR A 30 22.92 -7.79 -6.02
CA THR A 30 22.45 -9.15 -5.69
C THR A 30 22.37 -10.17 -6.83
N ASN A 31 22.64 -9.83 -8.09
CA ASN A 31 22.36 -10.70 -9.24
C ASN A 31 20.93 -11.30 -9.19
N ARG A 32 19.97 -10.57 -8.61
CA ARG A 32 18.57 -10.98 -8.47
C ARG A 32 17.79 -10.54 -9.70
N SER A 33 16.64 -11.18 -9.91
CA SER A 33 15.65 -10.63 -10.83
C SER A 33 15.23 -9.23 -10.38
N VAL A 34 15.01 -8.34 -11.35
CA VAL A 34 14.52 -6.98 -11.15
C VAL A 34 13.23 -6.98 -10.31
N GLU A 35 12.34 -7.94 -10.55
CA GLU A 35 11.10 -8.15 -9.79
C GLU A 35 11.36 -8.44 -8.31
N THR A 36 12.32 -9.33 -8.00
CA THR A 36 12.68 -9.61 -6.60
C THR A 36 13.25 -8.36 -5.93
N GLN A 37 14.06 -7.60 -6.64
CA GLN A 37 14.60 -6.34 -6.12
C GLN A 37 13.49 -5.30 -5.88
N ALA A 38 12.49 -5.21 -6.77
CA ALA A 38 11.33 -4.34 -6.61
C ALA A 38 10.55 -4.69 -5.34
N HIS A 39 10.27 -5.98 -5.13
CA HIS A 39 9.61 -6.46 -3.91
C HIS A 39 10.39 -6.08 -2.64
N HIS A 40 11.71 -6.19 -2.65
CA HIS A 40 12.54 -5.78 -1.52
C HIS A 40 12.51 -4.28 -1.30
N CYS A 41 12.61 -3.47 -2.35
CA CYS A 41 12.52 -2.02 -2.25
C CYS A 41 11.18 -1.60 -1.63
N LEU A 42 10.06 -2.16 -2.11
CA LEU A 42 8.73 -1.88 -1.56
C LEU A 42 8.62 -2.30 -0.09
N SER A 43 9.10 -3.51 0.24
CA SER A 43 9.09 -4.02 1.62
C SER A 43 9.91 -3.13 2.56
N MET A 44 11.07 -2.67 2.12
CA MET A 44 11.92 -1.77 2.90
C MET A 44 11.26 -0.41 3.10
N TYR A 45 10.71 0.17 2.05
CA TYR A 45 10.02 1.45 2.11
C TYR A 45 8.82 1.41 3.07
N LEU A 46 7.99 0.35 2.99
CA LEU A 46 6.85 0.18 3.90
C LEU A 46 7.28 0.05 5.37
N ARG A 47 8.38 -0.67 5.66
CA ARG A 47 8.92 -0.76 7.03
C ARG A 47 9.44 0.58 7.55
N GLN A 48 10.11 1.35 6.69
CA GLN A 48 10.60 2.68 7.06
C GLN A 48 9.45 3.66 7.32
N GLY A 49 8.34 3.52 6.58
CA GLY A 49 7.14 4.33 6.73
C GLY A 49 6.14 3.82 7.77
N GLU A 50 6.39 2.68 8.43
CA GLU A 50 5.40 1.98 9.26
C GLU A 50 4.78 2.89 10.33
N ALA A 51 5.61 3.61 11.08
CA ALA A 51 5.14 4.48 12.17
C ALA A 51 4.18 5.56 11.68
N ARG A 52 4.41 6.12 10.48
CA ARG A 52 3.52 7.10 9.86
C ARG A 52 2.19 6.46 9.47
N VAL A 53 2.25 5.34 8.75
CA VAL A 53 1.05 4.61 8.30
C VAL A 53 0.20 4.18 9.49
N MET A 54 0.81 3.56 10.49
CA MET A 54 0.11 3.11 11.70
C MET A 54 -0.37 4.27 12.57
N GLY A 55 0.26 5.45 12.49
CA GLY A 55 -0.23 6.67 13.12
C GLY A 55 -1.58 7.11 12.55
N GLU A 56 -1.74 7.10 11.23
CA GLU A 56 -3.00 7.41 10.54
C GLU A 56 -4.06 6.33 10.83
N VAL A 57 -3.70 5.04 10.71
CA VAL A 57 -4.59 3.93 11.07
C VAL A 57 -5.04 4.06 12.52
N GLY A 58 -4.15 4.33 13.46
CA GLY A 58 -4.48 4.48 14.87
C GLY A 58 -5.32 5.71 15.19
N PHE A 59 -5.19 6.79 14.42
CA PHE A 59 -6.09 7.94 14.52
C PHE A 59 -7.52 7.55 14.16
N TYR A 60 -7.72 6.97 12.98
CA TYR A 60 -9.04 6.60 12.49
C TYR A 60 -9.67 5.45 13.29
N ALA A 61 -8.88 4.46 13.70
CA ALA A 61 -9.35 3.35 14.51
C ALA A 61 -9.98 3.85 15.83
N ARG A 62 -9.37 4.86 16.48
CA ARG A 62 -9.93 5.49 17.68
C ARG A 62 -11.27 6.19 17.42
N LEU A 63 -11.44 6.82 16.26
CA LEU A 63 -12.70 7.51 15.91
C LEU A 63 -13.88 6.53 15.76
N ILE A 64 -13.61 5.34 15.23
CA ILE A 64 -14.63 4.31 15.02
C ILE A 64 -14.64 3.22 16.11
N GLY A 65 -13.90 3.44 17.20
CA GLY A 65 -13.86 2.53 18.36
C GLY A 65 -13.30 1.14 18.06
N MET A 66 -12.33 1.02 17.15
CA MET A 66 -11.64 -0.24 16.82
C MET A 66 -10.17 -0.20 17.25
N GLU A 67 -9.55 -1.37 17.40
CA GLU A 67 -8.10 -1.45 17.54
C GLU A 67 -7.39 -1.16 16.20
N PRO A 68 -6.20 -0.54 16.19
CA PRO A 68 -5.49 -0.22 14.95
C PRO A 68 -5.20 -1.45 14.08
N SER A 69 -4.91 -2.60 14.69
CA SER A 69 -4.68 -3.85 13.97
C SER A 69 -5.94 -4.39 13.30
N GLU A 70 -7.11 -4.18 13.91
CA GLU A 70 -8.40 -4.56 13.34
C GLU A 70 -8.73 -3.69 12.14
N LEU A 71 -8.52 -2.37 12.25
CA LEU A 71 -8.71 -1.47 11.13
C LEU A 71 -7.73 -1.77 9.98
N LEU A 72 -6.46 -2.02 10.28
CA LEU A 72 -5.48 -2.43 9.27
C LEU A 72 -5.94 -3.69 8.53
N ARG A 73 -6.45 -4.68 9.27
CA ARG A 73 -6.98 -5.92 8.68
C ARG A 73 -8.22 -5.66 7.84
N LEU A 74 -9.12 -4.80 8.31
CA LEU A 74 -10.34 -4.44 7.59
C LEU A 74 -10.01 -3.76 6.26
N ILE A 75 -9.07 -2.82 6.24
CA ILE A 75 -8.57 -2.18 5.01
C ILE A 75 -8.03 -3.23 4.03
N TYR A 76 -7.30 -4.23 4.55
CA TYR A 76 -6.71 -5.27 3.73
C TYR A 76 -7.72 -6.28 3.15
N THR A 77 -8.75 -6.66 3.91
CA THR A 77 -9.69 -7.71 3.50
C THR A 77 -10.98 -7.17 2.87
N GLU A 78 -11.46 -6.01 3.33
CA GLU A 78 -12.76 -5.44 2.97
C GLU A 78 -12.65 -3.89 2.82
N PRO A 79 -11.86 -3.39 1.85
CA PRO A 79 -11.54 -1.96 1.73
C PRO A 79 -12.78 -1.07 1.52
N GLU A 80 -13.79 -1.55 0.79
CA GLU A 80 -15.06 -0.81 0.61
C GLU A 80 -15.79 -0.62 1.95
N GLN A 81 -15.78 -1.64 2.82
CA GLN A 81 -16.35 -1.53 4.16
C GLN A 81 -15.53 -0.59 5.04
N ALA A 82 -14.20 -0.61 4.92
CA ALA A 82 -13.34 0.34 5.61
C ALA A 82 -13.68 1.79 5.19
N ILE A 83 -13.78 2.06 3.89
CA ILE A 83 -14.16 3.38 3.35
C ILE A 83 -15.52 3.81 3.88
N ALA A 84 -16.53 2.94 3.83
CA ALA A 84 -17.88 3.26 4.29
C ALA A 84 -17.95 3.60 5.79
N ARG A 85 -17.11 2.98 6.63
CA ARG A 85 -17.05 3.28 8.07
C ARG A 85 -16.32 4.57 8.38
N LEU A 86 -15.38 4.96 7.52
CA LEU A 86 -14.47 6.06 7.78
C LEU A 86 -14.89 7.37 7.09
N SER A 87 -15.74 7.30 6.07
CA SER A 87 -16.23 8.46 5.29
C SER A 87 -16.95 9.52 6.13
N GLU A 88 -17.47 9.14 7.31
CA GLU A 88 -18.09 10.07 8.26
C GLU A 88 -17.08 10.96 9.00
N TYR A 89 -15.79 10.59 8.98
CA TYR A 89 -14.74 11.19 9.81
C TYR A 89 -13.67 11.96 9.01
N GLY A 90 -13.80 12.03 7.68
CA GLY A 90 -12.91 12.77 6.81
C GLY A 90 -13.03 12.37 5.33
N GLU A 91 -12.44 13.16 4.45
CA GLU A 91 -12.28 12.78 3.04
C GLU A 91 -11.25 11.65 2.94
N ILE A 92 -11.73 10.42 2.86
CA ILE A 92 -10.93 9.32 2.34
C ILE A 92 -11.10 9.36 0.84
N ALA A 93 -10.04 9.79 0.16
CA ALA A 93 -10.02 9.80 -1.29
C ALA A 93 -10.45 8.40 -1.78
N PRO A 94 -11.43 8.30 -2.69
CA PRO A 94 -11.72 7.04 -3.34
C PRO A 94 -10.44 6.53 -4.02
N VAL A 95 -10.36 5.23 -4.29
CA VAL A 95 -9.26 4.65 -5.07
C VAL A 95 -9.09 5.53 -6.32
N ALA A 96 -7.96 6.23 -6.42
CA ALA A 96 -7.76 7.19 -7.49
C ALA A 96 -7.88 6.44 -8.83
N GLU A 97 -8.82 6.84 -9.67
CA GLU A 97 -8.77 6.46 -11.08
C GLU A 97 -7.47 6.98 -11.66
N GLU A 98 -6.84 6.14 -12.47
CA GLU A 98 -5.49 6.29 -12.99
C GLU A 98 -5.20 7.73 -13.41
N ASN A 99 -4.17 8.35 -12.81
CA ASN A 99 -3.59 9.53 -13.45
C ASN A 99 -3.15 9.09 -14.86
N PRO A 100 -3.66 9.72 -15.94
CA PRO A 100 -3.18 9.43 -17.26
C PRO A 100 -1.67 9.70 -17.31
N PRO A 101 -0.89 8.86 -18.02
CA PRO A 101 0.54 9.06 -18.10
C PRO A 101 0.82 10.48 -18.62
N ALA A 102 1.68 11.19 -17.87
CA ALA A 102 2.23 12.49 -18.26
C ALA A 102 3.15 12.34 -19.49
#